data_AF-A0A3B9IQI2-F1
#
_entry.id   AF-A0A3B9IQI2-F1
#
_cell.length_a   1.000
_cell.length_b   1.000
_cell.length_c   1.000
_cell.angle_alpha   90.00
_cell.angle_beta   90.00
_cell.angle_gamma   90.00
#
_symmetry.space_group_name_H-M   'P 1'
#
loop_
_entity.id
_entity.type
_entity.pdbx_description
1 polymer ?
#
loop_
_entity_poly.entity_id
_entity_poly.type
_entity_poly.pdbx_seq_one_letter_code
_entity_poly.pdbx_strand_id
1 'polypeptide(L)'
;ELLPIGQISTRSLGSISVDHAINGQALRAAPDRESLDLVFLDALEPPTGPDGHPYEVRLTYTLTARFDDGGTQSVEVETRLPVATAPKVAPKLVSAGHAFSDYTILGDYEATGRRRRMLWLEFEPDPARDPRDIIYARVLHHTPDPMLMPGWEPAADPAPYAGLDLDPEAVRVIRPGQGDDHAGLNAMQPLIKAVDSDVHYALPLPASLSSQSPELFGFFTYEFRVGHPQGTEAAPFWSTAQGRFGPALVIEGVQHPAPDLACAIRRTRAGITASAGYAVAVQDGRVMRIQPPNTEIWFVLYGRVMQADGQSWRNIQLDLRRAQPAPRRPTHGRPGAGYLGTHHLAPTGHAAWTTADIEARLAAFGFDEATPLTALAIELLPEPNGTFDAPLAGDLGQVRILRTSPLVAVGGGCCPPEV
;
A
#
# COMPACT_ATOMS: atom_id res chain seq x y z
N GLU A 1 10.46 44.09 -14.66
CA GLU A 1 11.37 43.38 -15.57
C GLU A 1 11.78 42.14 -14.81
N LEU A 2 11.40 40.96 -15.30
CA LEU A 2 11.71 39.69 -14.63
C LEU A 2 13.22 39.47 -14.71
N LEU A 3 13.86 39.20 -13.57
CA LEU A 3 15.30 38.97 -13.54
C LEU A 3 15.60 37.53 -13.94
N PRO A 4 16.47 37.30 -14.93
CA PRO A 4 17.03 35.98 -15.19
C PRO A 4 17.75 35.44 -13.95
N ILE A 5 17.80 34.11 -13.82
CA ILE A 5 18.54 33.43 -12.74
C ILE A 5 19.98 33.98 -12.67
N GLY A 6 20.40 34.38 -11.47
CA GLY A 6 21.76 34.86 -11.21
C GLY A 6 22.04 36.32 -11.58
N GLN A 7 21.03 37.09 -12.00
CA GLN A 7 21.19 38.54 -12.23
C GLN A 7 20.81 39.38 -11.01
N ILE A 8 21.60 40.42 -10.77
CA ILE A 8 21.34 41.43 -9.75
C ILE A 8 20.59 42.59 -10.41
N SER A 9 19.44 42.97 -9.85
CA SER A 9 18.79 44.24 -10.18
C SER A 9 19.01 45.24 -9.07
N THR A 10 19.42 46.44 -9.46
CA THR A 10 19.46 47.58 -8.55
C THR A 10 18.42 48.59 -9.01
N ARG A 11 17.47 48.93 -8.14
CA ARG A 11 16.48 49.98 -8.39
C ARG A 11 16.50 51.02 -7.28
N SER A 12 16.34 52.28 -7.65
CA SER A 12 15.97 53.33 -6.71
C SER A 12 14.49 53.18 -6.37
N LEU A 13 14.19 52.89 -5.10
CA LEU A 13 12.82 52.67 -4.64
C LEU A 13 12.07 53.99 -4.34
N GLY A 14 12.81 55.07 -4.08
CA GLY A 14 12.25 56.40 -3.83
C GLY A 14 13.07 57.20 -2.81
N SER A 15 12.56 58.38 -2.45
CA SER A 15 13.00 59.17 -1.30
C SER A 15 11.84 59.33 -0.33
N ILE A 16 12.14 59.32 0.97
CA ILE A 16 11.16 59.52 2.03
C ILE A 16 11.57 60.79 2.75
N SER A 17 10.72 61.82 2.71
CA SER A 17 10.87 63.00 3.56
C SER A 17 10.05 62.78 4.83
N VAL A 18 10.70 62.87 5.98
CA VAL A 18 10.00 62.90 7.27
C VAL A 18 9.71 64.37 7.60
N ASP A 19 8.61 64.88 7.02
CA ASP A 19 8.20 66.26 7.25
C ASP A 19 7.71 66.46 8.69
N HIS A 20 7.85 67.68 9.21
CA HIS A 20 7.29 68.09 10.51
C HIS A 20 5.77 68.29 10.40
N ALA A 21 5.03 67.24 10.02
CA ALA A 21 3.58 67.24 9.88
C ALA A 21 2.93 66.33 10.93
N ILE A 22 1.88 66.83 11.58
CA ILE A 22 1.07 66.03 12.51
C ILE A 22 0.19 65.08 11.68
N ASN A 23 0.56 63.80 11.61
CA ASN A 23 -0.30 62.78 11.01
C ASN A 23 -1.39 62.32 11.99
N GLY A 24 -2.41 61.60 11.51
CA GLY A 24 -3.51 61.12 12.34
C GLY A 24 -3.11 60.14 13.45
N GLN A 25 -1.94 59.50 13.36
CA GLN A 25 -1.41 58.66 14.44
C GLN A 25 -0.80 59.51 15.58
N ALA A 26 -0.19 60.66 15.26
CA ALA A 26 0.37 61.59 16.24
C ALA A 26 -0.69 62.24 17.16
N LEU A 27 -1.98 62.14 16.80
CA LEU A 27 -3.13 62.57 17.60
C LEU A 27 -3.62 61.52 18.61
N ARG A 28 -3.08 60.29 18.58
CA ARG A 28 -3.41 59.24 19.58
C ARG A 28 -2.75 59.58 20.92
N ALA A 29 -3.29 59.02 22.02
CA ALA A 29 -2.84 59.35 23.37
C ALA A 29 -1.39 58.91 23.69
N ALA A 30 -0.86 57.92 22.97
CA ALA A 30 0.51 57.42 23.09
C ALA A 30 1.03 56.96 21.71
N PRO A 31 1.41 57.88 20.82
CA PRO A 31 1.99 57.52 19.54
C PRO A 31 3.44 57.06 19.72
N ASP A 32 3.80 55.94 19.10
CA ASP A 32 5.22 55.57 18.97
C ASP A 32 5.89 56.52 17.98
N ARG A 33 6.96 57.17 18.42
CA ARG A 33 7.77 58.11 17.64
C ARG A 33 9.25 57.68 17.57
N GLU A 34 9.58 56.54 18.14
CA GLU A 34 10.95 56.02 18.22
C GLU A 34 11.33 55.24 16.95
N SER A 35 10.35 54.76 16.17
CA SER A 35 10.58 53.96 14.97
C SER A 35 9.69 54.38 13.79
N LEU A 36 10.16 54.03 12.59
CA LEU A 36 9.42 54.11 11.34
C LEU A 36 9.51 52.74 10.66
N ASP A 37 8.37 52.09 10.46
CA ASP A 37 8.31 50.82 9.73
C ASP A 37 8.08 51.07 8.24
N LEU A 38 9.00 50.58 7.42
CA LEU A 38 8.92 50.63 5.96
C LEU A 38 8.71 49.23 5.41
N VAL A 39 7.63 49.03 4.66
CA VAL A 39 7.31 47.76 4.02
C VAL A 39 7.51 47.87 2.52
N PHE A 40 8.41 47.06 1.98
CA PHE A 40 8.66 46.95 0.55
C PHE A 40 8.07 45.64 0.03
N LEU A 41 7.37 45.72 -1.10
CA LEU A 41 6.77 44.57 -1.77
C LEU A 41 7.47 44.38 -3.11
N ASP A 42 7.90 43.15 -3.35
CA ASP A 42 8.44 42.70 -4.63
C ASP A 42 7.58 41.53 -5.14
N ALA A 43 7.49 41.41 -6.46
CA ALA A 43 6.75 40.36 -7.14
C ALA A 43 7.69 39.62 -8.09
N LEU A 44 7.98 38.37 -7.73
CA LEU A 44 8.86 37.49 -8.49
C LEU A 44 8.08 36.28 -8.98
N GLU A 45 8.16 36.00 -10.29
CA GLU A 45 7.77 34.72 -10.83
C GLU A 45 8.96 33.75 -10.71
N PRO A 46 8.80 32.60 -10.01
CA PRO A 46 9.91 31.69 -9.78
C PRO A 46 10.39 31.10 -11.12
N PRO A 47 11.68 31.26 -11.46
CA PRO A 47 12.20 30.77 -12.73
C PRO A 47 12.37 29.24 -12.69
N THR A 48 12.25 28.60 -13.85
CA THR A 48 12.65 27.20 -14.02
C THR A 48 14.16 27.11 -14.22
N GLY A 49 14.75 25.97 -13.83
CA GLY A 49 16.15 25.66 -14.09
C GLY A 49 16.46 25.52 -15.60
N PRO A 50 17.74 25.37 -15.97
CA PRO A 50 18.17 25.15 -17.36
C PRO A 50 17.60 23.87 -17.99
N ASP A 51 17.19 22.92 -17.15
CA ASP A 51 16.52 21.67 -17.49
C ASP A 51 14.98 21.80 -17.64
N GLY A 52 14.44 23.00 -17.40
CA GLY A 52 13.00 23.27 -17.50
C GLY A 52 12.18 22.85 -16.27
N HIS A 53 12.82 22.41 -15.19
CA HIS A 53 12.16 21.96 -13.96
C HIS A 53 12.12 23.05 -12.89
N PRO A 54 11.16 23.02 -11.94
CA PRO A 54 11.11 23.99 -10.86
C PRO A 54 12.22 23.72 -9.83
N TYR A 55 12.78 24.79 -9.29
CA TYR A 55 13.77 24.73 -8.22
C TYR A 55 13.37 25.65 -7.09
N GLU A 56 13.90 25.35 -5.91
CA GLU A 56 13.83 26.27 -4.80
C GLU A 56 14.61 27.54 -5.11
N VAL A 57 14.01 28.67 -4.76
CA VAL A 57 14.56 29.98 -5.10
C VAL A 57 15.24 30.56 -3.86
N ARG A 58 16.52 30.91 -3.98
CA ARG A 58 17.24 31.68 -2.97
C ARG A 58 17.24 33.15 -3.38
N LEU A 59 16.71 34.00 -2.52
CA LEU A 59 16.61 35.44 -2.73
C LEU A 59 17.46 36.18 -1.71
N THR A 60 18.24 37.12 -2.20
CA THR A 60 18.99 38.06 -1.38
C THR A 60 18.51 39.46 -1.71
N TYR A 61 17.91 40.12 -0.73
CA TYR A 61 17.51 41.52 -0.81
C TYR A 61 18.50 42.37 -0.03
N THR A 62 19.19 43.28 -0.73
CA THR A 62 20.04 44.29 -0.09
C THR A 62 19.34 45.64 -0.17
N LEU A 63 18.85 46.13 0.96
CA LEU A 63 18.29 47.48 1.07
C LEU A 63 19.40 48.42 1.57
N THR A 64 19.64 49.52 0.85
CA THR A 64 20.59 50.56 1.27
C THR A 64 19.88 51.89 1.41
N ALA A 65 19.78 52.39 2.64
CA ALA A 65 19.37 53.74 2.93
C ALA A 65 20.56 54.69 2.75
N ARG A 66 20.30 55.84 2.13
CA ARG A 66 21.25 56.97 2.03
C ARG A 66 20.61 58.17 2.71
N PHE A 67 21.33 58.76 3.65
CA PHE A 67 20.89 59.91 4.42
C PHE A 67 21.45 61.20 3.83
N ASP A 68 20.78 62.32 4.11
CA ASP A 68 21.15 63.65 3.57
C ASP A 68 22.53 64.12 4.03
N ASP A 69 23.01 63.62 5.18
CA ASP A 69 24.36 63.86 5.70
C ASP A 69 25.46 63.05 4.98
N GLY A 70 25.08 62.27 3.97
CA GLY A 70 25.97 61.38 3.22
C GLY A 70 26.19 60.02 3.87
N GLY A 71 25.60 59.75 5.04
CA GLY A 71 25.63 58.46 5.70
C GLY A 71 24.88 57.39 4.90
N THR A 72 25.30 56.13 5.05
CA THR A 72 24.60 54.99 4.46
C THR A 72 24.40 53.89 5.48
N GLN A 73 23.27 53.20 5.37
CA GLN A 73 22.99 52.01 6.15
C GLN A 73 22.43 50.95 5.21
N SER A 74 23.04 49.77 5.23
CA SER A 74 22.58 48.63 4.44
C SER A 74 22.08 47.51 5.34
N VAL A 75 20.99 46.89 4.94
CA VAL A 75 20.52 45.63 5.51
C VAL A 75 20.41 44.61 4.39
N GLU A 76 20.90 43.41 4.65
CA GLU A 76 20.76 42.28 3.75
C GLU A 76 19.82 41.26 4.39
N VAL A 77 18.86 40.79 3.60
CA VAL A 77 17.92 39.75 4.01
C VAL A 77 17.99 38.64 2.98
N GLU A 78 18.31 37.45 3.46
CA GLU A 78 18.30 36.24 2.64
C GLU A 78 17.09 35.38 2.99
N THR A 79 16.41 34.86 1.98
CA THR A 79 15.34 33.88 2.16
C THR A 79 15.40 32.80 1.10
N ARG A 80 15.00 31.59 1.47
CA ARG A 80 14.80 30.46 0.57
C ARG A 80 13.29 30.25 0.41
N LEU A 81 12.82 30.01 -0.79
CA LEU A 81 11.41 29.81 -1.10
C LEU A 81 11.14 28.39 -1.60
N PRO A 82 10.04 27.76 -1.17
CA PRO A 82 9.66 26.43 -1.62
C PRO A 82 9.24 26.43 -3.10
N VAL A 83 9.31 25.25 -3.71
CA VAL A 83 8.66 25.00 -4.99
C VAL A 83 7.13 25.06 -4.83
N ALA A 84 6.50 25.96 -5.61
CA ALA A 84 5.04 26.12 -5.67
C ALA A 84 4.40 25.52 -6.93
N THR A 85 5.21 25.03 -7.87
CA THR A 85 4.75 24.51 -9.16
C THR A 85 4.69 22.99 -9.10
N ALA A 86 3.48 22.41 -9.21
CA ALA A 86 3.31 20.97 -9.24
C ALA A 86 3.91 20.31 -10.49
N PRO A 87 4.30 19.02 -10.41
CA PRO A 87 4.63 18.23 -11.59
C PRO A 87 3.50 18.28 -12.62
N LYS A 88 3.85 18.40 -13.90
CA LYS A 88 2.85 18.56 -14.99
C LYS A 88 2.39 17.23 -15.60
N VAL A 89 3.05 16.14 -15.22
CA VAL A 89 2.89 14.83 -15.85
C VAL A 89 2.10 13.91 -14.92
N ALA A 90 1.11 13.20 -15.50
CA ALA A 90 0.45 12.08 -14.82
C ALA A 90 1.27 10.79 -15.04
N PRO A 91 1.37 9.89 -14.05
CA PRO A 91 1.95 8.58 -14.30
C PRO A 91 1.07 7.80 -15.28
N LYS A 92 1.67 6.90 -16.06
CA LYS A 92 0.96 5.99 -16.97
C LYS A 92 1.29 4.55 -16.65
N LEU A 93 0.30 3.80 -16.16
CA LEU A 93 0.44 2.39 -15.80
C LEU A 93 0.48 1.53 -17.07
N VAL A 94 1.49 0.66 -17.18
CA VAL A 94 1.69 -0.27 -18.29
C VAL A 94 1.22 -1.66 -17.90
N SER A 95 1.65 -2.14 -16.73
CA SER A 95 1.33 -3.47 -16.24
C SER A 95 1.29 -3.51 -14.71
N ALA A 96 0.65 -4.55 -14.18
CA ALA A 96 0.58 -4.81 -12.75
C ALA A 96 0.63 -6.32 -12.50
N GLY A 97 1.15 -6.72 -11.34
CA GLY A 97 1.27 -8.13 -10.97
C GLY A 97 1.66 -8.32 -9.52
N HIS A 98 1.77 -9.57 -9.10
CA HIS A 98 2.27 -9.89 -7.76
C HIS A 98 3.74 -10.30 -7.83
N ALA A 99 4.57 -9.59 -7.08
CA ALA A 99 5.95 -9.99 -6.84
C ALA A 99 6.01 -10.92 -5.62
N PHE A 100 6.79 -11.99 -5.74
CA PHE A 100 6.95 -12.99 -4.70
C PHE A 100 8.42 -13.17 -4.36
N SER A 101 8.75 -13.35 -3.08
CA SER A 101 10.08 -13.83 -2.70
C SER A 101 10.34 -15.24 -3.24
N ASP A 102 11.60 -15.68 -3.18
CA ASP A 102 11.98 -17.02 -3.60
C ASP A 102 11.17 -18.12 -2.91
N TYR A 103 10.92 -19.18 -3.67
CA TYR A 103 10.34 -20.40 -3.14
C TYR A 103 11.40 -21.17 -2.37
N THR A 104 11.09 -21.55 -1.14
CA THR A 104 12.03 -22.24 -0.26
C THR A 104 11.46 -23.56 0.20
N ILE A 105 12.26 -24.62 0.04
CA ILE A 105 12.01 -25.95 0.58
C ILE A 105 12.70 -26.03 1.94
N LEU A 106 11.99 -26.54 2.94
CA LEU A 106 12.51 -26.70 4.30
C LEU A 106 12.75 -28.19 4.59
N GLY A 107 13.86 -28.47 5.28
CA GLY A 107 14.29 -29.82 5.62
C GLY A 107 14.43 -30.71 4.39
N ASP A 108 13.99 -31.95 4.53
CA ASP A 108 13.85 -32.94 3.47
C ASP A 108 12.53 -32.78 2.69
N TYR A 109 12.12 -31.54 2.42
CA TYR A 109 10.83 -31.18 1.81
C TYR A 109 9.60 -31.51 2.68
N GLU A 110 9.76 -31.41 4.00
CA GLU A 110 8.64 -31.47 4.99
C GLU A 110 7.70 -30.29 4.87
N ALA A 111 8.26 -29.15 4.53
CA ALA A 111 7.53 -27.90 4.53
C ALA A 111 8.08 -26.96 3.46
N THR A 112 7.31 -25.92 3.19
CA THR A 112 7.76 -24.80 2.35
C THR A 112 7.74 -23.52 3.15
N GLY A 113 8.66 -22.61 2.85
CA GLY A 113 8.68 -21.30 3.48
C GLY A 113 7.51 -20.43 3.01
N ARG A 114 7.09 -19.51 3.88
CA ARG A 114 6.13 -18.46 3.50
C ARG A 114 6.80 -17.49 2.53
N ARG A 115 6.13 -17.21 1.41
CA ARG A 115 6.62 -16.21 0.44
C ARG A 115 6.16 -14.83 0.87
N ARG A 116 7.06 -13.86 0.86
CA ARG A 116 6.69 -12.44 0.94
C ARG A 116 6.05 -12.06 -0.40
N ARG A 117 4.93 -11.34 -0.34
CA ARG A 117 4.11 -11.00 -1.51
C ARG A 117 3.81 -9.53 -1.49
N MET A 118 3.95 -8.88 -2.63
CA MET A 118 3.66 -7.46 -2.80
C MET A 118 3.01 -7.21 -4.14
N LEU A 119 2.14 -6.21 -4.21
CA LEU A 119 1.67 -5.69 -5.48
C LEU A 119 2.80 -4.90 -6.14
N TRP A 120 3.04 -5.20 -7.39
CA TRP A 120 4.06 -4.58 -8.23
C TRP A 120 3.39 -3.92 -9.43
N LEU A 121 3.94 -2.79 -9.84
CA LEU A 121 3.42 -1.90 -10.88
C LEU A 121 4.55 -1.49 -11.82
N GLU A 122 4.27 -1.48 -13.11
CA GLU A 122 5.14 -0.96 -14.15
C GLU A 122 4.56 0.34 -14.71
N PHE A 123 5.35 1.41 -14.71
CA PHE A 123 4.97 2.69 -15.28
C PHE A 123 5.83 3.02 -16.50
N GLU A 124 5.21 3.65 -17.50
CA GLU A 124 5.92 4.14 -18.68
C GLU A 124 6.87 5.30 -18.26
N PRO A 125 8.15 5.29 -18.68
CA PRO A 125 9.02 6.44 -18.51
C PRO A 125 8.48 7.64 -19.28
N ASP A 126 8.40 8.80 -18.62
CA ASP A 126 8.11 10.07 -19.29
C ASP A 126 9.37 10.96 -19.28
N PRO A 127 9.93 11.32 -20.45
CA PRO A 127 11.13 12.17 -20.54
C PRO A 127 10.89 13.61 -20.06
N ALA A 128 9.65 14.07 -19.96
CA ALA A 128 9.29 15.39 -19.41
C ALA A 128 9.16 15.37 -17.88
N ARG A 129 9.20 14.18 -17.24
CA ARG A 129 9.18 14.05 -15.77
C ARG A 129 10.50 14.54 -15.19
N ASP A 130 10.41 15.35 -14.14
CA ASP A 130 11.57 15.71 -13.34
C ASP A 130 12.22 14.43 -12.76
N PRO A 131 13.51 14.17 -13.00
CA PRO A 131 14.21 13.01 -12.45
C PRO A 131 14.19 12.90 -10.93
N ARG A 132 13.92 14.02 -10.22
CA ARG A 132 13.80 14.08 -8.75
C ARG A 132 12.44 13.62 -8.25
N ASP A 133 11.41 13.64 -9.09
CA ASP A 133 10.06 13.28 -8.69
C ASP A 133 9.89 11.78 -8.50
N ILE A 134 9.01 11.41 -7.57
CA ILE A 134 8.63 10.03 -7.29
C ILE A 134 7.13 9.83 -7.52
N ILE A 135 6.71 8.58 -7.54
CA ILE A 135 5.29 8.24 -7.68
C ILE A 135 4.70 8.02 -6.29
N TYR A 136 3.51 8.58 -6.09
CA TYR A 136 2.70 8.45 -4.90
C TYR A 136 1.38 7.75 -5.21
N ALA A 137 0.80 7.12 -4.20
CA ALA A 137 -0.51 6.50 -4.24
C ALA A 137 -1.34 6.86 -3.01
N ARG A 138 -2.67 6.95 -3.18
CA ARG A 138 -3.62 6.87 -2.07
C ARG A 138 -4.82 6.02 -2.44
N VAL A 139 -5.41 5.39 -1.43
CA VAL A 139 -6.66 4.65 -1.58
C VAL A 139 -7.81 5.64 -1.65
N LEU A 140 -8.66 5.49 -2.65
CA LEU A 140 -9.92 6.23 -2.77
C LEU A 140 -11.08 5.41 -2.23
N HIS A 141 -11.15 4.12 -2.62
CA HIS A 141 -12.22 3.21 -2.21
C HIS A 141 -11.72 1.78 -2.05
N HIS A 142 -12.47 1.01 -1.28
CA HIS A 142 -12.36 -0.44 -1.17
C HIS A 142 -13.74 -1.05 -1.45
N THR A 143 -13.76 -2.12 -2.24
CA THR A 143 -14.98 -2.83 -2.62
C THR A 143 -14.76 -4.33 -2.39
N PRO A 144 -15.73 -5.06 -1.81
CA PRO A 144 -15.62 -6.51 -1.69
C PRO A 144 -15.55 -7.19 -3.07
N ASP A 145 -14.88 -8.33 -3.15
CA ASP A 145 -14.92 -9.17 -4.34
C ASP A 145 -16.33 -9.76 -4.50
N PRO A 146 -17.06 -9.48 -5.61
CA PRO A 146 -18.39 -10.04 -5.84
C PRO A 146 -18.43 -11.57 -5.78
N MET A 147 -17.33 -12.26 -6.08
CA MET A 147 -17.22 -13.71 -5.98
C MET A 147 -17.30 -14.22 -4.54
N LEU A 148 -16.98 -13.35 -3.58
CA LEU A 148 -17.06 -13.61 -2.15
C LEU A 148 -18.33 -13.02 -1.53
N MET A 149 -19.27 -12.49 -2.32
CA MET A 149 -20.51 -11.86 -1.87
C MET A 149 -21.73 -12.81 -1.97
N PRO A 150 -22.77 -12.64 -1.13
CA PRO A 150 -24.00 -13.42 -1.26
C PRO A 150 -24.69 -13.08 -2.59
N GLY A 151 -25.09 -14.10 -3.36
CA GLY A 151 -25.85 -13.89 -4.59
C GLY A 151 -25.06 -13.23 -5.73
N TRP A 152 -23.75 -13.03 -5.58
CA TRP A 152 -22.87 -12.41 -6.60
C TRP A 152 -23.27 -10.99 -6.98
N GLU A 153 -24.08 -10.33 -6.14
CA GLU A 153 -24.53 -8.98 -6.41
C GLU A 153 -23.36 -8.00 -6.20
N PRO A 154 -23.07 -7.12 -7.18
CA PRO A 154 -22.10 -6.07 -7.00
C PRO A 154 -22.50 -5.18 -5.83
N ALA A 155 -21.51 -4.70 -5.06
CA ALA A 155 -21.76 -3.61 -4.14
C ALA A 155 -22.25 -2.37 -4.91
N ALA A 156 -23.02 -1.50 -4.24
CA ALA A 156 -23.41 -0.23 -4.82
C ALA A 156 -22.18 0.59 -5.22
N ASP A 157 -22.33 1.41 -6.26
CA ASP A 157 -21.27 2.30 -6.71
C ASP A 157 -20.81 3.20 -5.55
N PRO A 158 -19.49 3.39 -5.39
CA PRO A 158 -18.96 4.25 -4.36
C PRO A 158 -19.40 5.70 -4.58
N ALA A 159 -19.41 6.48 -3.50
CA ALA A 159 -19.58 7.92 -3.60
C ALA A 159 -18.46 8.54 -4.47
N PRO A 160 -18.67 9.72 -5.07
CA PRO A 160 -17.61 10.43 -5.78
C PRO A 160 -16.36 10.60 -4.92
N TYR A 161 -15.19 10.47 -5.54
CA TYR A 161 -13.90 10.58 -4.87
C TYR A 161 -13.74 11.93 -4.18
N ALA A 162 -13.36 11.93 -2.90
CA ALA A 162 -12.95 13.16 -2.23
C ALA A 162 -11.68 13.71 -2.89
N GLY A 163 -11.61 15.05 -2.99
CA GLY A 163 -10.40 15.74 -3.44
C GLY A 163 -9.18 15.39 -2.58
N LEU A 164 -8.00 15.75 -3.05
CA LEU A 164 -6.79 15.63 -2.23
C LEU A 164 -6.91 16.62 -1.06
N ASP A 165 -6.83 16.10 0.16
CA ASP A 165 -6.91 16.91 1.38
C ASP A 165 -5.56 17.61 1.59
N LEU A 166 -5.38 18.71 0.87
CA LEU A 166 -4.25 19.60 0.97
C LEU A 166 -4.70 20.92 1.56
N ASP A 167 -3.80 21.55 2.31
CA ASP A 167 -3.98 22.95 2.67
C ASP A 167 -4.15 23.77 1.37
N PRO A 168 -5.21 24.58 1.22
CA PRO A 168 -5.43 25.40 0.03
C PRO A 168 -4.31 26.40 -0.26
N GLU A 169 -3.50 26.78 0.74
CA GLU A 169 -2.27 27.59 0.60
C GLU A 169 -2.36 28.80 -0.35
N ALA A 170 -3.48 29.54 -0.31
CA ALA A 170 -3.66 30.72 -1.18
C ALA A 170 -2.57 31.80 -0.95
N VAL A 171 -2.09 31.91 0.29
CA VAL A 171 -0.93 32.72 0.68
C VAL A 171 -0.11 31.92 1.68
N ARG A 172 1.21 31.85 1.47
CA ARG A 172 2.14 31.20 2.39
C ARG A 172 3.20 32.17 2.87
N VAL A 173 3.34 32.29 4.19
CA VAL A 173 4.33 33.18 4.82
C VAL A 173 5.60 32.40 5.11
N ILE A 174 6.70 32.81 4.48
CA ILE A 174 8.03 32.26 4.72
C ILE A 174 8.89 33.30 5.42
N ARG A 175 9.55 32.91 6.51
CA ARG A 175 10.50 33.77 7.23
C ARG A 175 11.94 33.41 6.90
N PRO A 176 12.87 34.38 6.94
CA PRO A 176 14.31 34.09 6.87
C PRO A 176 14.71 33.00 7.86
N GLY A 177 15.45 31.99 7.38
CA GLY A 177 15.89 30.84 8.17
C GLY A 177 14.83 29.76 8.43
N GLN A 178 13.61 29.89 7.87
CA GLN A 178 12.61 28.82 7.97
C GLN A 178 13.06 27.56 7.20
N GLY A 179 12.93 26.41 7.85
CA GLY A 179 13.19 25.09 7.25
C GLY A 179 12.00 24.53 6.50
N ASP A 180 12.22 23.40 5.80
CA ASP A 180 11.16 22.62 5.17
C ASP A 180 10.19 22.11 6.25
N ASP A 181 8.89 22.35 6.05
CA ASP A 181 7.80 21.94 6.94
C ASP A 181 7.03 20.72 6.43
N HIS A 182 7.47 20.13 5.32
CA HIS A 182 6.91 18.92 4.73
C HIS A 182 5.41 19.03 4.42
N ALA A 183 4.94 20.23 4.07
CA ALA A 183 3.54 20.51 3.78
C ALA A 183 2.95 19.53 2.75
N GLY A 184 1.82 18.90 3.09
CA GLY A 184 1.12 17.94 2.24
C GLY A 184 1.78 16.58 2.07
N LEU A 185 2.95 16.31 2.67
CA LEU A 185 3.72 15.08 2.43
C LEU A 185 2.91 13.81 2.79
N ASN A 186 2.12 13.85 3.86
CA ASN A 186 1.34 12.71 4.34
C ASN A 186 0.00 12.51 3.61
N ALA A 187 -0.34 13.37 2.63
CA ALA A 187 -1.59 13.24 1.88
C ALA A 187 -1.61 12.02 0.95
N MET A 188 -0.43 11.51 0.56
CA MET A 188 -0.27 10.30 -0.24
C MET A 188 0.93 9.49 0.24
N GLN A 189 0.89 8.19 0.00
CA GLN A 189 1.95 7.24 0.33
C GLN A 189 2.92 7.10 -0.85
N PRO A 190 4.25 7.20 -0.66
CA PRO A 190 5.21 6.99 -1.74
C PRO A 190 5.27 5.51 -2.14
N LEU A 191 5.44 5.25 -3.45
CA LEU A 191 5.75 3.91 -3.95
C LEU A 191 7.23 3.58 -3.69
N ILE A 192 7.54 2.29 -3.63
CA ILE A 192 8.92 1.80 -3.46
C ILE A 192 9.48 1.46 -4.83
N LYS A 193 10.40 2.29 -5.34
CA LYS A 193 11.09 2.01 -6.60
C LYS A 193 11.98 0.76 -6.48
N ALA A 194 12.01 -0.07 -7.52
CA ALA A 194 12.95 -1.19 -7.61
C ALA A 194 14.40 -0.69 -7.69
N VAL A 195 15.34 -1.48 -7.16
CA VAL A 195 16.78 -1.11 -7.14
C VAL A 195 17.42 -1.29 -8.52
N ASP A 196 16.91 -2.23 -9.30
CA ASP A 196 17.42 -2.68 -10.59
C ASP A 196 16.54 -2.26 -11.78
N SER A 197 15.58 -1.35 -11.56
CA SER A 197 14.69 -0.87 -12.61
C SER A 197 14.15 0.55 -12.36
N ASP A 198 14.03 1.31 -13.45
CA ASP A 198 13.49 2.67 -13.44
C ASP A 198 11.96 2.76 -13.62
N VAL A 199 11.34 1.67 -14.04
CA VAL A 199 9.91 1.58 -14.41
C VAL A 199 9.10 0.76 -13.41
N HIS A 200 9.77 -0.02 -12.57
CA HIS A 200 9.14 -0.97 -11.66
C HIS A 200 9.06 -0.44 -10.23
N TYR A 201 7.86 -0.57 -9.65
CA TYR A 201 7.55 -0.07 -8.33
C TYR A 201 6.73 -1.08 -7.56
N ALA A 202 6.99 -1.15 -6.26
CA ALA A 202 6.16 -1.85 -5.31
C ALA A 202 5.15 -0.87 -4.69
N LEU A 203 3.88 -1.28 -4.64
CA LEU A 203 2.84 -0.56 -3.92
C LEU A 203 2.76 -1.09 -2.48
N PRO A 204 3.10 -0.26 -1.46
CA PRO A 204 2.93 -0.68 -0.07
C PRO A 204 1.47 -0.91 0.28
N LEU A 205 1.23 -1.68 1.35
CA LEU A 205 -0.11 -1.77 1.92
C LEU A 205 -0.55 -0.40 2.46
N PRO A 206 -1.86 -0.08 2.36
CA PRO A 206 -2.42 1.07 3.07
C PRO A 206 -2.06 1.03 4.56
N ALA A 207 -1.79 2.19 5.16
CA ALA A 207 -1.23 2.29 6.51
C ALA A 207 -2.06 1.61 7.62
N SER A 208 -3.36 1.43 7.42
CA SER A 208 -4.27 0.74 8.35
C SER A 208 -4.33 -0.77 8.16
N LEU A 209 -3.69 -1.32 7.13
CA LEU A 209 -3.79 -2.73 6.76
C LEU A 209 -2.48 -3.49 7.04
N SER A 210 -2.64 -4.78 7.33
CA SER A 210 -1.56 -5.76 7.44
C SER A 210 -1.69 -6.81 6.34
N SER A 211 -0.67 -7.64 6.13
CA SER A 211 -0.73 -8.74 5.15
C SER A 211 -1.77 -9.82 5.47
N GLN A 212 -2.40 -9.77 6.65
CA GLN A 212 -3.47 -10.68 7.07
C GLN A 212 -4.85 -10.01 7.10
N SER A 213 -4.94 -8.73 6.71
CA SER A 213 -6.19 -7.98 6.71
C SER A 213 -7.20 -8.57 5.71
N PRO A 214 -8.45 -8.87 6.12
CA PRO A 214 -9.45 -9.46 5.24
C PRO A 214 -9.87 -8.55 4.09
N GLU A 215 -9.66 -7.23 4.20
CA GLU A 215 -9.86 -6.26 3.11
C GLU A 215 -9.05 -6.62 1.86
N LEU A 216 -7.91 -7.32 2.01
CA LEU A 216 -7.05 -7.73 0.91
C LEU A 216 -7.67 -8.83 0.02
N PHE A 217 -8.83 -9.39 0.39
CA PHE A 217 -9.61 -10.22 -0.53
C PHE A 217 -10.39 -9.41 -1.56
N GLY A 218 -10.66 -8.13 -1.28
CA GLY A 218 -11.40 -7.24 -2.17
C GLY A 218 -10.52 -6.48 -3.16
N PHE A 219 -11.13 -5.49 -3.78
CA PHE A 219 -10.51 -4.60 -4.76
C PHE A 219 -10.38 -3.19 -4.19
N PHE A 220 -9.32 -2.50 -4.60
CA PHE A 220 -9.05 -1.12 -4.23
C PHE A 220 -9.14 -0.23 -5.46
N THR A 221 -9.61 0.99 -5.26
CA THR A 221 -9.43 2.08 -6.21
C THR A 221 -8.29 2.95 -5.72
N TYR A 222 -7.26 3.11 -6.54
CA TYR A 222 -6.09 3.92 -6.24
C TYR A 222 -6.02 5.15 -7.12
N GLU A 223 -5.58 6.25 -6.51
CA GLU A 223 -5.09 7.42 -7.21
C GLU A 223 -3.57 7.44 -7.17
N PHE A 224 -2.94 7.56 -8.33
CA PHE A 224 -1.50 7.72 -8.50
C PHE A 224 -1.16 9.11 -9.01
N ARG A 225 -0.10 9.71 -8.47
CA ARG A 225 0.42 11.01 -8.90
C ARG A 225 1.94 10.99 -8.92
N VAL A 226 2.52 11.71 -9.88
CA VAL A 226 3.93 12.13 -9.77
C VAL A 226 3.99 13.26 -8.74
N GLY A 227 4.99 13.24 -7.86
CA GLY A 227 5.10 14.22 -6.80
C GLY A 227 6.54 14.50 -6.35
N HIS A 228 6.72 15.70 -5.81
CA HIS A 228 7.96 16.14 -5.21
C HIS A 228 8.23 15.38 -3.90
N PRO A 229 9.39 14.69 -3.76
CA PRO A 229 9.71 13.92 -2.57
C PRO A 229 9.95 14.80 -1.34
N GLN A 230 10.07 14.15 -0.18
CA GLN A 230 10.71 14.79 0.96
C GLN A 230 12.20 14.99 0.64
N GLY A 231 12.70 16.21 0.83
CA GLY A 231 14.12 16.50 0.72
C GLY A 231 14.96 15.71 1.72
N THR A 232 16.19 15.39 1.33
CA THR A 232 17.20 14.81 2.23
C THR A 232 18.36 15.78 2.43
N GLU A 233 19.25 15.52 3.38
CA GLU A 233 20.45 16.35 3.56
C GLU A 233 21.34 16.35 2.29
N ALA A 234 21.45 15.20 1.62
CA ALA A 234 22.22 15.05 0.39
C ALA A 234 21.51 15.62 -0.86
N ALA A 235 20.17 15.69 -0.83
CA ALA A 235 19.34 16.19 -1.92
C ALA A 235 18.15 16.96 -1.34
N PRO A 236 18.36 18.20 -0.85
CA PRO A 236 17.31 18.99 -0.23
C PRO A 236 16.27 19.37 -1.28
N PHE A 237 15.00 19.24 -0.90
CA PHE A 237 13.85 19.59 -1.73
C PHE A 237 12.70 20.03 -0.82
N TRP A 238 12.31 21.30 -0.93
CA TRP A 238 11.20 21.89 -0.21
C TRP A 238 10.11 22.33 -1.19
N SER A 239 8.88 21.87 -0.95
CA SER A 239 7.69 22.25 -1.71
C SER A 239 6.54 22.65 -0.82
N THR A 240 5.66 23.46 -1.40
CA THR A 240 4.32 23.73 -0.87
C THR A 240 3.43 22.49 -0.99
N ALA A 241 2.34 22.41 -0.21
CA ALA A 241 1.36 21.32 -0.34
C ALA A 241 0.73 21.32 -1.74
N GLN A 242 0.30 22.48 -2.24
CA GLN A 242 -0.31 22.60 -3.58
C GLN A 242 0.69 22.37 -4.71
N GLY A 243 1.97 22.68 -4.49
CA GLY A 243 3.04 22.36 -5.43
C GLY A 243 3.49 20.90 -5.38
N ARG A 244 2.97 20.05 -4.49
CA ARG A 244 3.58 18.72 -4.26
C ARG A 244 3.20 17.68 -5.30
N PHE A 245 1.94 17.61 -5.71
CA PHE A 245 1.42 16.49 -6.49
C PHE A 245 0.85 16.95 -7.83
N GLY A 246 1.25 16.27 -8.91
CA GLY A 246 0.77 16.53 -10.26
C GLY A 246 -0.63 15.99 -10.54
N PRO A 247 -1.01 15.90 -11.83
CA PRO A 247 -2.28 15.33 -12.25
C PRO A 247 -2.46 13.85 -11.83
N ALA A 248 -3.71 13.47 -11.63
CA ALA A 248 -4.10 12.15 -11.13
C ALA A 248 -4.27 11.11 -12.24
N LEU A 249 -3.79 9.89 -11.98
CA LEU A 249 -4.20 8.65 -12.63
C LEU A 249 -5.05 7.85 -11.65
N VAL A 250 -6.31 7.55 -11.99
CA VAL A 250 -7.17 6.70 -11.15
C VAL A 250 -7.27 5.31 -11.77
N ILE A 251 -7.00 4.28 -10.97
CA ILE A 251 -7.10 2.88 -11.36
C ILE A 251 -8.05 2.17 -10.40
N GLU A 252 -9.11 1.61 -10.95
CA GLU A 252 -10.10 0.79 -10.25
C GLU A 252 -9.72 -0.70 -10.34
N GLY A 253 -10.23 -1.52 -9.41
CA GLY A 253 -10.02 -2.98 -9.49
C GLY A 253 -8.64 -3.47 -9.08
N VAL A 254 -7.84 -2.65 -8.38
CA VAL A 254 -6.48 -3.03 -7.94
C VAL A 254 -6.56 -4.05 -6.81
N GLN A 255 -5.96 -5.22 -6.99
CA GLN A 255 -5.96 -6.28 -5.97
C GLN A 255 -4.56 -6.52 -5.39
N HIS A 256 -4.42 -6.32 -4.08
CA HIS A 256 -3.24 -6.74 -3.32
C HIS A 256 -3.20 -8.27 -3.18
N PRO A 257 -2.03 -8.87 -2.92
CA PRO A 257 -1.96 -10.30 -2.61
C PRO A 257 -2.90 -10.69 -1.46
N ALA A 258 -3.75 -11.68 -1.67
CA ALA A 258 -4.70 -12.16 -0.67
C ALA A 258 -4.00 -12.62 0.63
N PRO A 259 -4.63 -12.55 1.81
CA PRO A 259 -4.06 -13.02 3.07
C PRO A 259 -3.55 -14.47 3.02
N ASP A 260 -2.52 -14.79 3.82
CA ASP A 260 -1.96 -16.14 3.85
C ASP A 260 -3.04 -17.19 4.22
N LEU A 261 -3.03 -18.33 3.53
CA LEU A 261 -3.83 -19.48 3.92
C LEU A 261 -3.06 -20.31 4.95
N ALA A 262 -3.56 -20.40 6.18
CA ALA A 262 -3.01 -21.29 7.19
C ALA A 262 -3.67 -22.68 7.09
N CYS A 263 -2.86 -23.72 6.87
CA CYS A 263 -3.30 -25.11 6.97
C CYS A 263 -2.85 -25.68 8.32
N ALA A 264 -3.83 -26.00 9.17
CA ALA A 264 -3.58 -26.68 10.44
C ALA A 264 -3.81 -28.18 10.26
N ILE A 265 -2.79 -28.97 10.53
CA ILE A 265 -2.81 -30.42 10.37
C ILE A 265 -2.48 -31.08 11.69
N ARG A 266 -3.26 -32.10 12.05
CA ARG A 266 -3.06 -32.87 13.27
C ARG A 266 -3.14 -34.36 12.98
N ARG A 267 -2.12 -35.10 13.41
CA ARG A 267 -2.16 -36.57 13.45
C ARG A 267 -2.74 -37.03 14.78
N THR A 268 -3.62 -38.01 14.74
CA THR A 268 -4.28 -38.62 15.89
C THR A 268 -4.25 -40.14 15.73
N ARG A 269 -4.65 -40.88 16.77
CA ARG A 269 -4.80 -42.35 16.66
C ARG A 269 -5.84 -42.78 15.61
N ALA A 270 -6.82 -41.92 15.31
CA ALA A 270 -7.86 -42.19 14.31
C ALA A 270 -7.42 -41.87 12.87
N GLY A 271 -6.28 -41.20 12.70
CA GLY A 271 -5.78 -40.73 11.40
C GLY A 271 -5.40 -39.25 11.41
N ILE A 272 -5.58 -38.55 10.30
CA ILE A 272 -5.17 -37.16 10.10
C ILE A 272 -6.41 -36.26 10.01
N THR A 273 -6.37 -35.10 10.65
CA THR A 273 -7.36 -34.03 10.47
C THR A 273 -6.69 -32.77 9.96
N ALA A 274 -7.24 -32.16 8.92
CA ALA A 274 -6.80 -30.88 8.37
C ALA A 274 -7.90 -29.82 8.49
N SER A 275 -7.50 -28.58 8.69
CA SER A 275 -8.42 -27.44 8.75
C SER A 275 -7.79 -26.15 8.25
N ALA A 276 -8.61 -25.28 7.65
CA ALA A 276 -8.21 -23.96 7.18
C ALA A 276 -9.41 -23.00 7.16
N GLY A 277 -9.14 -21.70 7.32
CA GLY A 277 -10.17 -20.65 7.29
C GLY A 277 -10.48 -20.19 5.89
N TYR A 278 -11.77 -20.04 5.55
CA TYR A 278 -12.23 -19.53 4.26
C TYR A 278 -11.96 -18.04 4.10
N ALA A 279 -11.84 -17.59 2.85
CA ALA A 279 -11.87 -16.19 2.48
C ALA A 279 -13.23 -15.57 2.85
N VAL A 280 -13.20 -14.27 3.12
CA VAL A 280 -14.38 -13.50 3.52
C VAL A 280 -14.41 -12.18 2.76
N ALA A 281 -15.60 -11.74 2.38
CA ALA A 281 -15.79 -10.38 1.89
C ALA A 281 -15.80 -9.39 3.07
N VAL A 282 -15.31 -8.17 2.83
CA VAL A 282 -15.42 -7.04 3.75
C VAL A 282 -16.16 -5.93 3.04
N GLN A 283 -17.22 -5.43 3.66
CA GLN A 283 -18.00 -4.29 3.17
C GLN A 283 -18.17 -3.30 4.32
N ASP A 284 -17.85 -2.03 4.08
CA ASP A 284 -17.96 -0.94 5.07
C ASP A 284 -17.25 -1.27 6.40
N GLY A 285 -16.06 -1.88 6.32
CA GLY A 285 -15.27 -2.31 7.48
C GLY A 285 -15.85 -3.50 8.25
N ARG A 286 -16.87 -4.19 7.70
CA ARG A 286 -17.52 -5.34 8.32
C ARG A 286 -17.28 -6.60 7.52
N VAL A 287 -16.83 -7.65 8.21
CA VAL A 287 -16.69 -8.99 7.63
C VAL A 287 -18.08 -9.56 7.34
N MET A 288 -18.32 -9.93 6.09
CA MET A 288 -19.54 -10.58 5.64
C MET A 288 -19.39 -12.08 5.82
N ARG A 289 -20.29 -12.68 6.62
CA ARG A 289 -20.29 -14.12 6.85
C ARG A 289 -21.28 -14.80 5.91
N ILE A 290 -20.76 -15.55 4.95
CA ILE A 290 -21.55 -16.37 4.03
C ILE A 290 -21.48 -17.82 4.48
N GLN A 291 -22.64 -18.46 4.57
CA GLN A 291 -22.76 -19.89 4.87
C GLN A 291 -23.79 -20.53 3.93
N PRO A 292 -23.40 -21.54 3.12
CA PRO A 292 -22.02 -22.03 2.95
C PRO A 292 -21.10 -20.94 2.36
N PRO A 293 -19.78 -20.98 2.61
CA PRO A 293 -18.82 -20.13 1.92
C PRO A 293 -18.92 -20.31 0.39
N ASN A 294 -18.71 -19.24 -0.37
CA ASN A 294 -18.69 -19.33 -1.84
C ASN A 294 -17.44 -20.05 -2.36
N THR A 295 -16.29 -19.84 -1.71
CA THR A 295 -15.03 -20.50 -2.09
C THR A 295 -14.99 -21.96 -1.65
N GLU A 296 -14.13 -22.73 -2.30
CA GLU A 296 -13.87 -24.12 -1.93
C GLU A 296 -12.45 -24.25 -1.40
N ILE A 297 -12.30 -24.91 -0.24
CA ILE A 297 -10.99 -25.34 0.24
C ILE A 297 -10.82 -26.81 -0.08
N TRP A 298 -9.67 -27.16 -0.63
CA TRP A 298 -9.25 -28.52 -0.90
C TRP A 298 -7.94 -28.80 -0.18
N PHE A 299 -7.89 -29.89 0.56
CA PHE A 299 -6.69 -30.36 1.22
C PHE A 299 -6.04 -31.46 0.40
N VAL A 300 -4.74 -31.31 0.17
CA VAL A 300 -3.94 -32.28 -0.59
C VAL A 300 -3.01 -33.01 0.37
N LEU A 301 -3.09 -34.35 0.38
CA LEU A 301 -2.20 -35.21 1.18
C LEU A 301 -1.12 -35.79 0.28
N TYR A 302 0.13 -35.69 0.71
CA TYR A 302 1.30 -36.20 0.00
C TYR A 302 2.05 -37.24 0.81
N GLY A 303 2.61 -38.22 0.11
CA GLY A 303 3.66 -39.11 0.59
C GLY A 303 5.01 -38.52 0.22
N ARG A 304 5.87 -38.35 1.21
CA ARG A 304 7.20 -37.78 1.03
C ARG A 304 8.21 -38.91 0.85
N VAL A 305 8.83 -38.96 -0.32
CA VAL A 305 9.71 -40.06 -0.73
C VAL A 305 11.04 -39.54 -1.25
N MET A 306 12.11 -40.30 -1.01
CA MET A 306 13.41 -40.03 -1.59
C MET A 306 13.39 -40.40 -3.08
N GLN A 307 13.90 -39.52 -3.94
CA GLN A 307 14.09 -39.82 -5.36
C GLN A 307 15.07 -41.01 -5.51
N ALA A 308 14.92 -41.82 -6.56
CA ALA A 308 15.67 -43.07 -6.72
C ALA A 308 17.21 -42.87 -6.78
N ASP A 309 17.69 -41.67 -7.13
CA ASP A 309 19.10 -41.30 -7.13
C ASP A 309 19.64 -40.85 -5.76
N GLY A 310 18.78 -40.82 -4.74
CA GLY A 310 19.11 -40.38 -3.39
C GLY A 310 19.37 -38.87 -3.25
N GLN A 311 19.17 -38.06 -4.29
CA GLN A 311 19.61 -36.67 -4.31
C GLN A 311 18.61 -35.70 -3.67
N SER A 312 17.32 -36.03 -3.72
CA SER A 312 16.31 -35.12 -3.20
C SER A 312 15.00 -35.80 -2.88
N TRP A 313 14.30 -35.25 -1.89
CA TRP A 313 12.96 -35.69 -1.53
C TRP A 313 11.90 -35.06 -2.44
N ARG A 314 10.79 -35.77 -2.60
CA ARG A 314 9.63 -35.37 -3.40
C ARG A 314 8.34 -35.66 -2.65
N ASN A 315 7.34 -34.81 -2.87
CA ASN A 315 5.99 -35.01 -2.37
C ASN A 315 5.12 -35.54 -3.50
N ILE A 316 4.63 -36.77 -3.37
CA ILE A 316 3.76 -37.44 -4.33
C ILE A 316 2.34 -37.43 -3.80
N GLN A 317 1.40 -36.90 -4.58
CA GLN A 317 0.01 -36.73 -4.14
C GLN A 317 -0.66 -38.08 -3.94
N LEU A 318 -1.15 -38.33 -2.72
CA LEU A 318 -1.86 -39.56 -2.32
C LEU A 318 -3.37 -39.38 -2.33
N ASP A 319 -3.86 -38.20 -1.96
CA ASP A 319 -5.28 -37.90 -1.90
C ASP A 319 -5.58 -36.41 -2.01
N LEU A 320 -6.84 -36.14 -2.34
CA LEU A 320 -7.44 -34.82 -2.40
C LEU A 320 -8.80 -34.87 -1.69
N ARG A 321 -9.03 -34.02 -0.68
CA ARG A 321 -10.33 -33.93 0.01
C ARG A 321 -10.85 -32.52 0.07
N ARG A 322 -12.09 -32.33 -0.40
CA ARG A 322 -12.83 -31.09 -0.23
C ARG A 322 -13.14 -30.85 1.25
N ALA A 323 -12.88 -29.63 1.72
CA ALA A 323 -13.21 -29.21 3.05
C ALA A 323 -14.73 -29.16 3.24
N GLN A 324 -15.19 -29.75 4.34
CA GLN A 324 -16.56 -29.62 4.80
C GLN A 324 -16.64 -28.46 5.78
N PRO A 325 -17.46 -27.43 5.53
CA PRO A 325 -17.65 -26.33 6.48
C PRO A 325 -18.20 -26.87 7.81
N ALA A 326 -17.69 -26.37 8.94
CA ALA A 326 -18.22 -26.77 10.24
C ALA A 326 -19.74 -26.48 10.34
N PRO A 327 -20.59 -27.45 10.71
CA PRO A 327 -22.03 -27.22 10.84
C PRO A 327 -22.30 -26.21 11.97
N ARG A 328 -23.31 -25.33 11.76
CA ARG A 328 -23.78 -24.43 12.83
C ARG A 328 -24.16 -25.26 14.05
N ARG A 329 -23.47 -25.09 15.18
CA ARG A 329 -24.10 -25.41 16.47
C ARG A 329 -25.23 -24.40 16.66
N PRO A 330 -26.50 -24.84 16.78
CA PRO A 330 -27.58 -23.92 17.12
C PRO A 330 -27.26 -23.34 18.50
N THR A 331 -27.01 -22.03 18.54
CA THR A 331 -26.95 -21.29 19.80
C THR A 331 -28.36 -21.33 20.39
N HIS A 332 -28.60 -22.20 21.38
CA HIS A 332 -29.77 -22.10 22.24
C HIS A 332 -29.65 -20.80 23.06
N GLY A 333 -30.19 -19.70 22.53
CA GLY A 333 -30.15 -18.41 23.22
C GLY A 333 -30.79 -17.27 22.43
N ARG A 334 -32.03 -16.97 22.81
CA ARG A 334 -32.85 -15.77 22.49
C ARG A 334 -33.29 -15.54 21.03
N PRO A 335 -34.60 -15.72 20.72
CA PRO A 335 -35.19 -15.19 19.50
C PRO A 335 -35.16 -13.66 19.60
N GLY A 336 -34.39 -13.01 18.73
CA GLY A 336 -34.25 -11.54 18.69
C GLY A 336 -32.82 -11.03 18.51
N ALA A 337 -31.79 -11.87 18.66
CA ALA A 337 -30.41 -11.52 18.29
C ALA A 337 -30.22 -11.73 16.77
N GLY A 338 -30.83 -10.85 15.97
CA GLY A 338 -30.67 -10.85 14.51
C GLY A 338 -29.22 -10.58 14.10
N TYR A 339 -28.69 -11.42 13.20
CA TYR A 339 -27.65 -11.20 12.16
C TYR A 339 -26.34 -10.42 12.47
N LEU A 340 -26.14 -9.90 13.67
CA LEU A 340 -25.04 -9.01 14.07
C LEU A 340 -24.39 -9.48 15.38
N GLY A 341 -24.23 -10.79 15.52
CA GLY A 341 -23.46 -11.39 16.62
C GLY A 341 -21.96 -11.19 16.41
N THR A 342 -21.29 -10.69 17.45
CA THR A 342 -19.86 -10.36 17.61
C THR A 342 -18.90 -11.53 17.37
N HIS A 343 -18.92 -12.11 16.18
CA HIS A 343 -18.03 -13.19 15.77
C HIS A 343 -17.29 -12.77 14.50
N HIS A 344 -16.15 -12.09 14.69
CA HIS A 344 -15.23 -11.59 13.66
C HIS A 344 -14.41 -12.69 12.97
N LEU A 345 -14.71 -13.97 13.19
CA LEU A 345 -13.88 -15.09 12.75
C LEU A 345 -14.42 -15.68 11.43
N ALA A 346 -13.51 -15.87 10.48
CA ALA A 346 -13.81 -16.53 9.21
C ALA A 346 -14.33 -17.96 9.43
N PRO A 347 -15.29 -18.45 8.61
CA PRO A 347 -15.70 -19.85 8.62
C PRO A 347 -14.48 -20.77 8.46
N THR A 348 -14.49 -21.94 9.09
CA THR A 348 -13.42 -22.94 8.98
C THR A 348 -13.93 -24.20 8.31
N GLY A 349 -13.16 -24.71 7.36
CA GLY A 349 -13.39 -25.98 6.66
C GLY A 349 -12.50 -27.08 7.23
N HIS A 350 -13.01 -28.31 7.23
CA HIS A 350 -12.32 -29.47 7.78
C HIS A 350 -12.35 -30.65 6.81
N ALA A 351 -11.26 -31.42 6.78
CA ALA A 351 -11.23 -32.75 6.20
C ALA A 351 -10.47 -33.68 7.13
N ALA A 352 -10.74 -34.97 7.04
CA ALA A 352 -10.02 -35.99 7.80
C ALA A 352 -9.72 -37.17 6.89
N TRP A 353 -8.66 -37.91 7.18
CA TRP A 353 -8.32 -39.22 6.63
C TRP A 353 -8.25 -40.21 7.79
N THR A 354 -8.87 -41.38 7.64
CA THR A 354 -8.71 -42.44 8.64
C THR A 354 -7.34 -43.10 8.50
N THR A 355 -6.88 -43.79 9.54
CA THR A 355 -5.65 -44.60 9.46
C THR A 355 -5.71 -45.61 8.32
N ALA A 356 -6.84 -46.32 8.17
CA ALA A 356 -7.05 -47.27 7.08
C ALA A 356 -7.02 -46.61 5.69
N ASP A 357 -7.57 -45.39 5.56
CA ASP A 357 -7.51 -44.64 4.29
C ASP A 357 -6.05 -44.33 3.89
N ILE A 358 -5.22 -44.00 4.87
CA ILE A 358 -3.81 -43.63 4.66
C ILE A 358 -3.01 -44.86 4.26
N GLU A 359 -3.13 -45.95 5.01
CA GLU A 359 -2.46 -47.23 4.73
C GLU A 359 -2.81 -47.77 3.35
N ALA A 360 -4.11 -47.76 2.99
CA ALA A 360 -4.55 -48.19 1.67
C ALA A 360 -3.95 -47.35 0.54
N ARG A 361 -3.79 -46.04 0.73
CA ARG A 361 -3.19 -45.14 -0.27
C ARG A 361 -1.69 -45.31 -0.37
N LEU A 362 -0.99 -45.43 0.75
CA LEU A 362 0.45 -45.73 0.74
C LEU A 362 0.71 -47.05 0.01
N ALA A 363 -0.05 -48.10 0.33
CA ALA A 363 0.04 -49.39 -0.33
C ALA A 363 -0.25 -49.31 -1.84
N ALA A 364 -1.25 -48.53 -2.26
CA ALA A 364 -1.58 -48.34 -3.68
C ALA A 364 -0.43 -47.71 -4.49
N PHE A 365 0.41 -46.89 -3.84
CA PHE A 365 1.62 -46.31 -4.44
C PHE A 365 2.89 -47.14 -4.18
N GLY A 366 2.77 -48.28 -3.49
CA GLY A 366 3.90 -49.14 -3.12
C GLY A 366 4.80 -48.55 -2.03
N PHE A 367 4.28 -47.61 -1.24
CA PHE A 367 4.99 -46.94 -0.17
C PHE A 367 4.83 -47.70 1.16
N ASP A 368 5.85 -47.60 2.01
CA ASP A 368 5.84 -48.16 3.37
C ASP A 368 4.88 -47.39 4.29
N GLU A 369 4.30 -48.03 5.30
CA GLU A 369 3.38 -47.41 6.26
C GLU A 369 4.04 -46.27 7.08
N ALA A 370 5.36 -46.33 7.26
CA ALA A 370 6.14 -45.30 7.93
C ALA A 370 6.53 -44.12 7.01
N THR A 371 6.12 -44.13 5.73
CA THR A 371 6.39 -43.03 4.80
C THR A 371 5.94 -41.69 5.39
N PRO A 372 6.84 -40.70 5.52
CA PRO A 372 6.47 -39.39 6.05
C PRO A 372 5.40 -38.73 5.17
N LEU A 373 4.45 -38.06 5.82
CA LEU A 373 3.35 -37.42 5.13
C LEU A 373 3.45 -35.90 5.27
N THR A 374 3.05 -35.20 4.23
CA THR A 374 2.90 -33.74 4.25
C THR A 374 1.54 -33.38 3.65
N ALA A 375 1.07 -32.17 3.92
CA ALA A 375 -0.15 -31.69 3.31
C ALA A 375 -0.19 -30.17 3.21
N LEU A 376 -1.07 -29.69 2.36
CA LEU A 376 -1.36 -28.27 2.16
C LEU A 376 -2.85 -28.06 1.91
N ALA A 377 -3.30 -26.83 2.08
CA ALA A 377 -4.62 -26.37 1.71
C ALA A 377 -4.53 -25.46 0.48
N ILE A 378 -5.49 -25.59 -0.43
CA ILE A 378 -5.67 -24.68 -1.56
C ILE A 378 -7.10 -24.17 -1.51
N GLU A 379 -7.26 -22.86 -1.59
CA GLU A 379 -8.57 -22.23 -1.71
C GLU A 379 -8.81 -21.79 -3.15
N LEU A 380 -9.95 -22.18 -3.68
CA LEU A 380 -10.39 -21.92 -5.04
C LEU A 380 -11.51 -20.89 -5.05
N LEU A 381 -11.44 -20.00 -6.04
CA LEU A 381 -12.56 -19.13 -6.35
C LEU A 381 -13.72 -19.96 -6.93
N PRO A 382 -14.96 -19.59 -6.66
CA PRO A 382 -16.11 -20.25 -7.26
C PRO A 382 -16.14 -19.99 -8.77
N GLU A 383 -16.25 -21.04 -9.59
CA GLU A 383 -16.30 -20.86 -11.03
C GLU A 383 -17.74 -20.87 -11.55
N PRO A 384 -18.11 -19.94 -12.45
CA PRO A 384 -19.46 -19.87 -13.00
C PRO A 384 -19.78 -21.05 -13.93
N ASN A 385 -18.77 -21.76 -14.43
CA ASN A 385 -18.89 -22.75 -15.49
C ASN A 385 -19.21 -24.17 -14.99
N GLY A 386 -19.29 -24.41 -13.68
CA GLY A 386 -19.74 -25.69 -13.13
C GLY A 386 -19.09 -26.08 -11.80
N THR A 387 -19.49 -27.26 -11.32
CA THR A 387 -18.88 -27.95 -10.18
C THR A 387 -17.78 -28.87 -10.68
N PHE A 388 -16.62 -28.85 -10.03
CA PHE A 388 -15.49 -29.70 -10.38
C PHE A 388 -15.29 -30.78 -9.32
N ASP A 389 -15.17 -32.03 -9.78
CA ASP A 389 -14.95 -33.18 -8.90
C ASP A 389 -13.48 -33.29 -8.49
N ALA A 390 -12.56 -32.86 -9.35
CA ALA A 390 -11.12 -32.94 -9.13
C ALA A 390 -10.36 -31.69 -9.64
N PRO A 391 -10.63 -30.49 -9.08
CA PRO A 391 -10.10 -29.21 -9.56
C PRO A 391 -8.57 -29.09 -9.54
N LEU A 392 -7.91 -29.95 -8.78
CA LEU A 392 -6.45 -29.99 -8.60
C LEU A 392 -5.82 -31.27 -9.17
N ALA A 393 -6.59 -32.02 -9.96
CA ALA A 393 -6.11 -33.20 -10.67
C ALA A 393 -6.68 -33.23 -12.10
N GLY A 394 -7.78 -33.96 -12.32
CA GLY A 394 -8.37 -34.14 -13.66
C GLY A 394 -8.86 -32.84 -14.31
N ASP A 395 -9.28 -31.88 -13.49
CA ASP A 395 -9.85 -30.59 -13.94
C ASP A 395 -8.84 -29.42 -13.81
N LEU A 396 -7.54 -29.73 -13.73
CA LEU A 396 -6.51 -28.70 -13.55
C LEU A 396 -6.55 -27.66 -14.69
N GLY A 397 -6.50 -26.39 -14.32
CA GLY A 397 -6.58 -25.26 -15.26
C GLY A 397 -8.00 -24.78 -15.57
N GLN A 398 -9.04 -25.45 -15.06
CA GLN A 398 -10.43 -25.00 -15.18
C GLN A 398 -10.89 -24.12 -14.00
N VAL A 399 -10.06 -24.01 -12.95
CA VAL A 399 -10.33 -23.24 -11.73
C VAL A 399 -9.26 -22.20 -11.44
N ARG A 400 -9.66 -21.11 -10.80
CA ARG A 400 -8.74 -20.09 -10.29
C ARG A 400 -8.39 -20.36 -8.82
N ILE A 401 -7.10 -20.44 -8.55
CA ILE A 401 -6.57 -20.53 -7.19
C ILE A 401 -6.57 -19.13 -6.59
N LEU A 402 -7.30 -18.95 -5.48
CA LEU A 402 -7.27 -17.73 -4.69
C LEU A 402 -5.97 -17.65 -3.88
N ARG A 403 -5.66 -18.74 -3.18
CA ARG A 403 -4.45 -18.83 -2.33
C ARG A 403 -4.10 -20.27 -2.00
N THR A 404 -2.83 -20.49 -1.71
CA THR A 404 -2.24 -21.78 -1.35
C THR A 404 -1.52 -21.64 -0.03
N SER A 405 -1.71 -22.58 0.89
CA SER A 405 -0.94 -22.62 2.12
C SER A 405 0.48 -23.09 1.85
N PRO A 406 1.44 -22.79 2.74
CA PRO A 406 2.67 -23.55 2.80
C PRO A 406 2.38 -25.06 2.93
N LEU A 407 3.29 -25.88 2.40
CA LEU A 407 3.35 -27.29 2.70
C LEU A 407 3.76 -27.46 4.16
N VAL A 408 3.12 -28.39 4.87
CA VAL A 408 3.45 -28.69 6.27
C VAL A 408 3.51 -30.20 6.50
N ALA A 409 4.44 -30.63 7.36
CA ALA A 409 4.58 -32.02 7.75
C ALA A 409 3.42 -32.47 8.64
N VAL A 410 2.91 -33.67 8.38
CA VAL A 410 1.90 -34.31 9.21
C VAL A 410 2.59 -34.90 10.45
N GLY A 411 2.37 -34.28 11.61
CA GLY A 411 2.99 -34.71 12.88
C GLY A 411 4.14 -33.83 13.36
N GLY A 412 4.48 -32.78 12.61
CA GLY A 412 5.38 -31.71 13.05
C GLY A 412 4.71 -30.82 14.09
N GLY A 413 4.75 -31.22 15.37
CA GLY A 413 4.57 -30.34 16.54
C GLY A 413 3.13 -30.09 17.01
N CYS A 414 2.65 -30.94 17.94
CA CYS A 414 1.72 -30.56 19.02
C CYS A 414 1.71 -31.64 20.13
N CYS A 415 2.89 -32.02 20.64
CA CYS A 415 3.05 -32.63 21.97
C CYS A 415 4.47 -32.28 22.44
N PRO A 416 4.68 -31.51 23.53
CA PRO A 416 5.93 -31.63 24.25
C PRO A 416 6.02 -33.08 24.79
N PRO A 417 7.21 -33.71 24.80
CA PRO A 417 7.36 -35.02 25.42
C PRO A 417 6.92 -34.93 26.89
N GLU A 418 6.10 -35.89 27.32
CA GLU A 418 5.85 -36.10 28.74
C GLU A 418 7.20 -36.35 29.44
N VAL A 419 7.35 -35.70 30.60
CA VAL A 419 8.55 -35.68 31.45
C VAL A 419 9.03 -37.08 31.81
#